data_AF-A0A1A8QI48-F1
#
_entry.id   AF-A0A1A8QI48-F1
#
_cell.length_a   1.000
_cell.length_b   1.000
_cell.length_c   1.000
_cell.angle_alpha   90.00
_cell.angle_beta   90.00
_cell.angle_gamma   90.00
#
_symmetry.space_group_name_H-M   'P 1'
#
loop_
_entity.id
_entity.type
_entity.pdbx_description
1 polymer ?
#
loop_
_entity_poly.entity_id
_entity_poly.type
_entity_poly.pdbx_seq_one_letter_code
_entity_poly.pdbx_strand_id
1 'polypeptide(L)'
;MQGLTSRVDEVESRVGLVEDATVELTEAMVTWSKRQRNIQNKLTDLESRSRRNNIRIFGVAEGEEGTSMHQYITDFLKSKLALPAELDLRIQRAHRVFASTLRSAQPRPIIVNFQEFTTKERILKEAWKKGPIQVKDKNIYFDHDYATEVAQKRREYQGIKKALKERGIRFQTPFTSIRIHWEDGARVYGNAYEAGRELQKRGLSAETPAASTEEEEITARLQEIVSWRRAPPKRQRESSAAQRAKDRLRGYQRPGDK
;
A
#
# COMPACT_ATOMS: atom_id res chain seq x y z
N MET A 1 -27.58 24.35 -46.12
CA MET A 1 -27.56 22.91 -45.80
C MET A 1 -26.16 22.30 -45.96
N GLN A 2 -25.49 22.44 -47.13
CA GLN A 2 -24.16 21.83 -47.39
C GLN A 2 -23.00 22.34 -46.50
N GLY A 3 -22.99 23.61 -46.12
CA GLY A 3 -21.93 24.15 -45.25
C GLY A 3 -22.01 23.68 -43.79
N LEU A 4 -23.21 23.31 -43.31
CA LEU A 4 -23.38 22.79 -41.96
C LEU A 4 -22.96 21.31 -41.87
N THR A 5 -23.30 20.52 -42.89
CA THR A 5 -22.89 19.10 -42.96
C THR A 5 -21.37 18.96 -43.00
N SER A 6 -20.66 19.76 -43.80
CA SER A 6 -19.20 19.73 -43.86
C SER A 6 -18.54 20.08 -42.52
N ARG A 7 -19.10 21.03 -41.76
CA ARG A 7 -18.59 21.40 -40.44
C ARG A 7 -18.86 20.32 -39.38
N VAL A 8 -20.00 19.64 -39.48
CA VAL A 8 -20.33 18.51 -38.61
C VAL A 8 -19.39 17.34 -38.88
N ASP A 9 -19.14 16.99 -40.14
CA ASP A 9 -18.22 15.92 -40.53
C ASP A 9 -16.78 16.18 -40.03
N GLU A 10 -16.30 17.43 -40.12
CA GLU A 10 -14.98 17.83 -39.60
C GLU A 10 -14.91 17.68 -38.08
N VAL A 11 -15.95 18.12 -37.35
CA VAL A 11 -16.01 17.99 -35.90
C VAL A 11 -16.09 16.53 -35.49
N GLU A 12 -16.90 15.70 -36.14
CA GLU A 12 -16.98 14.26 -35.88
C GLU A 12 -15.63 13.56 -36.10
N SER A 13 -14.89 13.93 -37.16
CA SER A 13 -13.55 13.39 -37.40
C SER A 13 -12.57 13.82 -36.31
N ARG A 14 -12.59 15.08 -35.89
CA ARG A 14 -11.71 15.58 -34.83
C ARG A 14 -12.03 14.96 -33.48
N VAL A 15 -13.31 14.82 -33.15
CA VAL A 15 -13.77 14.13 -31.94
C VAL A 15 -13.31 12.68 -31.97
N GLY A 16 -13.44 11.98 -33.09
CA GLY A 16 -12.96 10.60 -33.23
C GLY A 16 -11.45 10.46 -32.97
N LEU A 17 -10.63 11.37 -33.49
CA LEU A 17 -9.18 11.38 -33.21
C LEU A 17 -8.86 11.63 -31.73
N VAL A 18 -9.61 12.54 -31.09
CA VAL A 18 -9.46 12.82 -29.65
C VAL A 18 -9.89 11.62 -28.83
N GLU A 19 -11.01 10.97 -29.16
CA GLU A 19 -11.49 9.74 -28.51
C GLU A 19 -10.42 8.64 -28.60
N ASP A 20 -9.91 8.35 -29.80
CA ASP A 20 -8.90 7.32 -30.01
C ASP A 20 -7.61 7.64 -29.20
N ALA A 21 -7.15 8.90 -29.21
CA ALA A 21 -6.01 9.33 -28.40
C ALA A 21 -6.26 9.24 -26.87
N THR A 22 -7.49 9.51 -26.41
CA THR A 22 -7.83 9.36 -24.98
C THR A 22 -7.82 7.90 -24.53
N VAL A 23 -8.24 6.96 -25.38
CA VAL A 23 -8.15 5.52 -25.10
C VAL A 23 -6.68 5.10 -25.00
N GLU A 24 -5.84 5.46 -25.96
CA GLU A 24 -4.40 5.13 -25.94
C GLU A 24 -3.71 5.71 -24.69
N LEU A 25 -4.02 6.95 -24.33
CA LEU A 25 -3.45 7.61 -23.15
C LEU A 25 -3.89 6.93 -21.84
N THR A 26 -5.16 6.55 -21.74
CA THR A 26 -5.69 5.87 -20.54
C THR A 26 -5.12 4.45 -20.40
N GLU A 27 -4.96 3.69 -21.49
CA GLU A 27 -4.28 2.40 -21.49
C GLU A 27 -2.81 2.51 -21.06
N ALA A 28 -2.10 3.51 -21.59
CA ALA A 28 -0.75 3.81 -21.18
C ALA A 28 -0.70 4.13 -19.67
N MET A 29 -1.56 5.02 -19.18
CA MET A 29 -1.63 5.38 -17.75
C MET A 29 -1.85 4.15 -16.86
N VAL A 30 -2.81 3.28 -17.18
CA VAL A 30 -3.05 2.04 -16.42
C VAL A 30 -1.80 1.16 -16.40
N THR A 31 -1.10 1.05 -17.53
CA THR A 31 0.14 0.26 -17.64
C THR A 31 1.26 0.85 -16.79
N TRP A 32 1.45 2.18 -16.83
CA TRP A 32 2.43 2.89 -16.02
C TRP A 32 2.13 2.77 -14.53
N SER A 33 0.87 2.94 -14.10
CA SER A 33 0.46 2.75 -12.70
C SER A 33 0.77 1.34 -12.20
N LYS A 34 0.48 0.30 -13.00
CA LYS A 34 0.83 -1.09 -12.66
C LYS A 34 2.34 -1.29 -12.52
N ARG A 35 3.14 -0.71 -13.42
CA ARG A 35 4.60 -0.79 -13.38
C ARG A 35 5.17 -0.06 -12.15
N GLN A 36 4.66 1.13 -11.85
CA GLN A 36 5.05 1.89 -10.67
C GLN A 36 4.81 1.10 -9.40
N ARG A 37 3.63 0.51 -9.25
CA ARG A 37 3.29 -0.36 -8.11
C ARG A 37 4.21 -1.58 -8.01
N ASN A 38 4.58 -2.19 -9.14
CA ASN A 38 5.53 -3.30 -9.15
C ASN A 38 6.91 -2.88 -8.63
N ILE A 39 7.40 -1.72 -9.07
CA ILE A 39 8.68 -1.17 -8.63
C ILE A 39 8.64 -0.86 -7.13
N GLN A 40 7.60 -0.20 -6.66
CA GLN A 40 7.41 0.12 -5.25
C GLN A 40 7.40 -1.13 -4.36
N ASN A 41 6.65 -2.16 -4.75
CA ASN A 41 6.64 -3.45 -4.05
C ASN A 41 8.04 -4.10 -4.00
N LYS A 42 8.81 -4.03 -5.09
CA LYS A 42 10.19 -4.55 -5.13
C LYS A 42 11.13 -3.75 -4.22
N LEU A 43 11.02 -2.43 -4.21
CA LEU A 43 11.81 -1.57 -3.33
C LEU A 43 11.53 -1.89 -1.86
N THR A 44 10.26 -2.00 -1.48
CA THR A 44 9.86 -2.35 -0.12
C THR A 44 10.33 -3.73 0.30
N ASP A 45 10.31 -4.71 -0.60
CA ASP A 45 10.83 -6.06 -0.35
C ASP A 45 12.36 -6.09 -0.20
N LEU A 46 13.10 -5.34 -1.03
CA LEU A 46 14.55 -5.17 -0.89
C LEU A 46 14.94 -4.46 0.41
N GLU A 47 14.25 -3.37 0.75
CA GLU A 47 14.44 -2.67 2.03
C GLU A 47 14.14 -3.60 3.21
N SER A 48 13.02 -4.34 3.13
CA SER A 48 12.64 -5.30 4.16
C SER A 48 13.71 -6.38 4.35
N ARG A 49 14.26 -6.93 3.26
CA ARG A 49 15.37 -7.91 3.30
C ARG A 49 16.61 -7.37 3.96
N SER A 50 17.01 -6.16 3.58
CA SER A 50 18.18 -5.48 4.16
C SER A 50 18.03 -5.27 5.68
N ARG A 51 16.81 -5.02 6.16
CA ARG A 51 16.52 -4.78 7.58
C ARG A 51 16.12 -6.02 8.38
N ARG A 52 16.13 -7.22 7.81
CA ARG A 52 15.66 -8.44 8.50
C ARG A 52 16.41 -8.72 9.80
N ASN A 53 17.70 -8.41 9.84
CA ASN A 53 18.55 -8.62 11.01
C ASN A 53 18.60 -7.41 11.95
N ASN A 54 17.78 -6.38 11.70
CA ASN A 54 17.76 -5.16 12.50
C ASN A 54 16.64 -5.19 13.54
N ILE A 55 16.93 -4.66 14.72
CA ILE A 55 15.94 -4.26 15.71
C ILE A 55 15.99 -2.74 15.93
N ARG A 56 14.87 -2.18 16.39
CA ARG A 56 14.78 -0.81 16.86
C ARG A 56 14.50 -0.79 18.35
N ILE A 57 15.27 0.02 19.06
CA ILE A 57 15.14 0.28 20.49
C ILE A 57 14.68 1.72 20.68
N PHE A 58 13.58 1.90 21.39
CA PHE A 58 12.95 3.19 21.66
C PHE A 58 13.06 3.56 23.14
N GLY A 59 13.14 4.86 23.45
CA GLY A 59 13.07 5.36 24.83
C GLY A 59 14.42 5.54 25.55
N VAL A 60 15.53 5.13 24.93
CA VAL A 60 16.89 5.35 25.48
C VAL A 60 17.24 6.83 25.40
N ALA A 61 17.50 7.47 26.54
CA ALA A 61 17.84 8.89 26.58
C ALA A 61 19.15 9.18 25.82
N GLU A 62 19.20 10.34 25.14
CA GLU A 62 20.38 10.75 24.38
C GLU A 62 21.58 10.92 25.33
N GLY A 63 22.73 10.34 24.97
CA GLY A 63 23.97 10.46 25.74
C GLY A 63 24.18 9.36 26.79
N GLU A 64 23.20 8.48 27.02
CA GLU A 64 23.39 7.33 27.92
C GLU A 64 24.38 6.30 27.40
N GLU A 65 24.66 6.31 26.10
CA GLU A 65 25.51 5.30 25.47
C GLU A 65 27.00 5.54 25.71
N GLY A 66 27.34 6.71 26.23
CA GLY A 66 28.72 7.12 26.44
C GLY A 66 29.52 7.10 25.13
N THR A 67 30.74 6.55 25.21
CA THR A 67 31.70 6.58 24.10
C THR A 67 31.43 5.50 23.04
N SER A 68 30.85 4.36 23.42
CA SER A 68 30.65 3.22 22.52
C SER A 68 29.22 2.69 22.58
N MET A 69 28.48 3.00 21.52
CA MET A 69 27.13 2.46 21.28
C MET A 69 27.09 0.94 21.30
N HIS A 70 28.13 0.29 20.77
CA HIS A 70 28.19 -1.16 20.69
C HIS A 70 28.32 -1.80 22.07
N GLN A 71 29.20 -1.28 22.93
CA GLN A 71 29.37 -1.77 24.30
C GLN A 71 28.11 -1.55 25.12
N TYR A 72 27.56 -0.32 25.07
CA TYR A 72 26.32 0.02 25.77
C TYR A 72 25.19 -0.96 25.42
N ILE A 73 24.93 -1.20 24.13
CA ILE A 73 23.86 -2.12 23.72
C ILE A 73 24.14 -3.56 24.16
N THR A 74 25.39 -4.01 24.10
CA THR A 74 25.76 -5.36 24.53
C THR A 74 25.46 -5.57 26.01
N ASP A 75 25.93 -4.65 26.85
CA ASP A 75 25.74 -4.71 28.31
C ASP A 75 24.27 -4.51 28.68
N PHE A 76 23.58 -3.61 27.98
CA PHE A 76 22.17 -3.35 28.16
C PHE A 76 21.32 -4.58 27.85
N LEU A 77 21.55 -5.25 26.72
CA LEU A 77 20.82 -6.46 26.35
C LEU A 77 21.11 -7.61 27.32
N LYS A 78 22.38 -7.83 27.70
CA LYS A 78 22.75 -8.90 28.65
C LYS A 78 22.12 -8.66 30.03
N SER A 79 22.24 -7.45 30.57
CA SER A 79 21.70 -7.10 31.89
C SER A 79 20.17 -7.10 31.93
N LYS A 80 19.50 -6.51 30.94
CA LYS A 80 18.04 -6.37 30.96
C LYS A 80 17.30 -7.60 30.46
N LEU A 81 17.89 -8.43 29.60
CA LEU A 81 17.23 -9.65 29.11
C LEU A 81 17.71 -10.92 29.84
N ALA A 82 18.56 -10.79 30.85
CA ALA A 82 19.14 -11.91 31.61
C ALA A 82 19.73 -13.00 30.69
N LEU A 83 20.44 -12.56 29.64
CA LEU A 83 21.11 -13.45 28.70
C LEU A 83 22.41 -13.99 29.33
N PRO A 84 22.85 -15.21 28.96
CA PRO A 84 24.12 -15.75 29.44
C PRO A 84 25.28 -14.81 29.16
N ALA A 85 26.19 -14.64 30.14
CA ALA A 85 27.32 -13.73 29.99
C ALA A 85 28.25 -14.15 28.84
N GLU A 86 28.41 -15.45 28.60
CA GLU A 86 29.23 -15.97 27.49
C GLU A 86 28.54 -15.87 26.12
N LEU A 87 27.26 -15.51 26.06
CA LEU A 87 26.57 -15.38 24.78
C LEU A 87 27.14 -14.21 23.99
N ASP A 88 27.77 -14.52 22.87
CA ASP A 88 28.14 -13.54 21.86
C ASP A 88 26.91 -13.15 21.04
N LEU A 89 26.54 -11.86 21.11
CA LEU A 89 25.39 -11.33 20.37
C LEU A 89 25.72 -11.08 18.89
N ARG A 90 26.99 -11.13 18.47
CA ARG A 90 27.43 -10.90 17.08
C ARG A 90 26.79 -9.65 16.45
N ILE A 91 26.83 -8.53 17.18
CA ILE A 91 26.31 -7.24 16.69
C ILE A 91 27.28 -6.69 15.66
N GLN A 92 26.84 -6.49 14.42
CA GLN A 92 27.69 -5.90 13.38
C GLN A 92 27.73 -4.38 13.49
N ARG A 93 26.58 -3.76 13.80
CA ARG A 93 26.47 -2.30 13.88
C ARG A 93 25.37 -1.88 14.86
N ALA A 94 25.64 -0.88 15.67
CA ALA A 94 24.66 -0.21 16.51
C ALA A 94 24.82 1.30 16.36
N HIS A 95 23.73 2.03 16.11
CA HIS A 95 23.77 3.48 15.94
C HIS A 95 22.38 4.09 16.14
N ARG A 96 22.33 5.37 16.52
CA ARG A 96 21.09 6.15 16.48
C ARG A 96 20.67 6.42 15.05
N VAL A 97 19.36 6.46 14.82
CA VAL A 97 18.80 6.90 13.54
C VAL A 97 19.24 8.34 13.28
N PHE A 98 19.80 8.59 12.09
CA PHE A 98 20.05 9.94 11.61
C PHE A 98 18.70 10.58 11.24
N ALA A 99 18.06 11.24 12.20
CA ALA A 99 16.93 12.13 11.95
C ALA A 99 17.40 13.58 12.08
N SER A 100 16.95 14.48 11.19
CA SER A 100 17.25 15.92 11.30
C SER A 100 16.51 16.59 12.48
N THR A 101 15.79 15.81 13.28
CA THR A 101 14.94 16.29 14.36
C THR A 101 15.70 16.34 15.68
N LEU A 102 16.69 17.23 15.76
CA LEU A 102 17.22 17.72 17.05
C LEU A 102 16.14 18.43 17.90
N ARG A 103 14.93 18.62 17.36
CA ARG A 103 13.81 19.37 17.94
C ARG A 103 12.68 18.53 18.54
N SER A 104 12.79 17.19 18.55
CA SER A 104 11.76 16.36 19.19
C SER A 104 12.10 16.12 20.66
N ALA A 105 11.11 16.22 21.55
CA ALA A 105 11.25 15.86 22.96
C ALA A 105 11.49 14.34 23.16
N GLN A 106 11.24 13.53 22.14
CA GLN A 106 11.42 12.08 22.20
C GLN A 106 12.85 11.68 21.78
N PRO A 107 13.54 10.83 22.56
CA PRO A 107 14.88 10.34 22.19
C PRO A 107 14.87 9.58 20.86
N ARG A 108 15.93 9.72 20.05
CA ARG A 108 16.03 9.01 18.76
C ARG A 108 16.09 7.49 18.97
N PRO A 109 15.47 6.69 18.11
CA PRO A 109 15.60 5.24 18.20
C PRO A 109 17.03 4.79 17.88
N ILE A 110 17.48 3.72 18.53
CA ILE A 110 18.73 3.03 18.20
C ILE A 110 18.40 1.87 17.26
N ILE A 111 19.13 1.76 16.15
CA ILE A 111 19.11 0.61 15.26
C ILE A 111 20.29 -0.29 15.62
N VAL A 112 20.01 -1.57 15.85
CA VAL A 112 21.01 -2.61 16.10
C VAL A 112 20.88 -3.68 15.02
N ASN A 113 21.96 -3.92 14.28
CA ASN A 113 22.07 -4.96 13.27
C ASN A 113 22.88 -6.13 13.82
N PHE A 114 22.30 -7.32 13.72
CA PHE A 114 22.92 -8.58 14.11
C PHE A 114 23.45 -9.34 12.90
N GLN A 115 24.50 -10.13 13.09
CA GLN A 115 25.00 -11.03 12.05
C GLN A 115 24.00 -12.15 11.73
N GLU A 116 23.35 -12.69 12.76
CA GLU A 116 22.44 -13.83 12.64
C GLU A 116 20.99 -13.43 12.95
N PHE A 117 20.07 -13.87 12.07
CA PHE A 117 18.64 -13.64 12.23
C PHE A 117 18.07 -14.31 13.49
N THR A 118 18.56 -15.51 13.82
CA THR A 118 18.16 -16.30 14.99
C THR A 118 18.46 -15.57 16.30
N THR A 119 19.64 -14.95 16.40
CA THR A 119 20.04 -14.13 17.57
C THR A 119 19.10 -12.95 17.74
N LYS A 120 18.80 -12.25 16.65
CA LYS A 120 17.84 -11.14 16.63
C LYS A 120 16.44 -11.56 17.08
N GLU A 121 15.92 -12.68 16.58
CA GLU A 121 14.61 -13.20 16.99
C GLU A 121 14.57 -13.61 18.47
N ARG A 122 15.63 -14.26 18.95
CA ARG A 122 15.76 -14.63 20.37
C ARG A 122 15.70 -13.41 21.27
N ILE A 123 16.45 -12.35 20.92
CA ILE A 123 16.46 -11.08 21.67
C ILE A 123 15.08 -10.45 21.72
N LEU A 124 14.39 -10.34 20.59
CA LEU A 124 13.03 -9.78 20.56
C LEU A 124 12.04 -10.62 21.36
N LYS A 125 12.14 -11.96 21.28
CA LYS A 125 11.29 -12.86 22.04
C LYS A 125 11.46 -12.69 23.55
N GLU A 126 12.70 -12.63 24.03
CA GLU A 126 12.98 -12.42 25.46
C GLU A 126 12.54 -11.02 25.92
N ALA A 127 12.75 -9.99 25.09
CA ALA A 127 12.28 -8.63 25.39
C ALA A 127 10.76 -8.56 25.50
N TRP A 128 10.03 -9.15 24.55
CA TRP A 128 8.56 -9.15 24.57
C TRP A 128 7.99 -10.06 25.67
N LYS A 129 8.67 -11.15 26.01
CA LYS A 129 8.29 -12.03 27.13
C LYS A 129 8.45 -11.32 28.48
N LYS A 130 9.51 -10.54 28.65
CA LYS A 130 9.77 -9.78 29.88
C LYS A 130 8.76 -8.64 30.09
N GLY A 131 8.23 -8.07 29.00
CA GLY A 131 7.26 -6.98 29.05
C GLY A 131 7.95 -5.61 29.20
N PRO A 132 7.36 -4.63 29.91
CA PRO A 132 7.91 -3.29 30.00
C PRO A 132 9.28 -3.29 30.70
N ILE A 133 10.32 -2.84 29.99
CA ILE A 133 11.68 -2.72 30.53
C ILE A 133 11.90 -1.26 30.93
N GLN A 134 12.20 -1.02 32.21
CA GLN A 134 12.44 0.32 32.73
C GLN A 134 13.93 0.60 32.95
N VAL A 135 14.34 1.81 32.54
CA VAL A 135 15.65 2.41 32.80
C VAL A 135 15.42 3.84 33.23
N LYS A 136 15.87 4.20 34.44
CA LYS A 136 15.75 5.56 35.01
C LYS A 136 14.35 6.17 34.77
N ASP A 137 13.32 5.40 35.15
CA ASP A 137 11.90 5.77 35.04
C ASP A 137 11.35 5.95 33.61
N LYS A 138 12.12 5.57 32.59
CA LYS A 138 11.68 5.53 31.19
C LYS A 138 11.44 4.10 30.73
N ASN A 139 10.32 3.91 30.02
CA ASN A 139 10.00 2.64 29.38
C ASN A 139 10.78 2.50 28.07
N ILE A 140 11.49 1.39 27.94
CA ILE A 140 12.21 1.01 26.74
C ILE A 140 11.40 -0.04 25.99
N TYR A 141 11.24 0.18 24.68
CA TYR A 141 10.50 -0.71 23.80
C TYR A 141 11.41 -1.26 22.72
N PHE A 142 11.18 -2.53 22.37
CA PHE A 142 11.88 -3.23 21.31
C PHE A 142 10.89 -3.61 20.23
N ASP A 143 11.23 -3.33 18.97
CA ASP A 143 10.48 -3.83 17.83
C ASP A 143 11.42 -4.17 16.67
N HIS A 144 10.86 -4.80 15.64
CA HIS A 144 11.53 -4.99 14.37
C HIS A 144 11.78 -3.64 13.68
N ASP A 145 12.88 -3.55 12.94
CA ASP A 145 13.12 -2.44 12.03
C ASP A 145 12.41 -2.68 10.69
N TYR A 146 11.11 -2.39 10.65
CA TYR A 146 10.34 -2.51 9.41
C TYR A 146 10.69 -1.41 8.39
N ALA A 147 10.53 -1.72 7.10
CA ALA A 147 10.47 -0.73 6.03
C ALA A 147 9.29 0.23 6.25
N THR A 148 9.39 1.45 5.74
CA THR A 148 8.42 2.53 6.03
C THR A 148 6.99 2.13 5.67
N GLU A 149 6.79 1.55 4.48
CA GLU A 149 5.47 1.10 4.02
C GLU A 149 4.90 -0.04 4.87
N VAL A 150 5.76 -0.97 5.30
CA VAL A 150 5.35 -2.08 6.18
C VAL A 150 4.96 -1.55 7.55
N ALA A 151 5.72 -0.59 8.10
CA ALA A 151 5.39 0.07 9.35
C ALA A 151 4.05 0.83 9.27
N GLN A 152 3.77 1.49 8.14
CA GLN A 152 2.51 2.18 7.89
C GLN A 152 1.33 1.19 7.84
N LYS A 153 1.41 0.13 7.04
CA LYS A 153 0.40 -0.94 7.00
C LYS A 153 0.15 -1.55 8.39
N ARG A 154 1.22 -1.74 9.18
CA ARG A 154 1.10 -2.24 10.56
C ARG A 154 0.41 -1.25 11.51
N ARG A 155 0.56 0.05 11.26
CA ARG A 155 -0.07 1.13 12.02
C ARG A 155 -1.58 1.20 11.75
N GLU A 156 -2.01 0.90 10.52
CA GLU A 156 -3.44 0.84 10.16
C GLU A 156 -4.22 -0.16 11.02
N TYR A 157 -3.59 -1.25 11.47
CA TYR A 157 -4.23 -2.20 12.38
C TYR A 157 -4.32 -1.73 13.84
N GLN A 158 -3.84 -0.54 14.21
CA GLN A 158 -3.81 -0.11 15.62
C GLN A 158 -5.21 -0.04 16.26
N GLY A 159 -6.19 0.53 15.56
CA GLY A 159 -7.58 0.59 16.04
C GLY A 159 -8.17 -0.80 16.23
N ILE A 160 -7.93 -1.70 15.28
CA ILE A 160 -8.37 -3.11 15.33
C ILE A 160 -7.72 -3.85 16.50
N LYS A 161 -6.40 -3.70 16.69
CA LYS A 161 -5.67 -4.32 17.82
C LYS A 161 -6.20 -3.86 19.18
N LYS A 162 -6.55 -2.58 19.30
CA LYS A 162 -7.14 -2.01 20.51
C LYS A 162 -8.49 -2.69 20.81
N ALA A 163 -9.38 -2.74 19.82
CA ALA A 163 -10.68 -3.38 19.96
C ALA A 163 -10.58 -4.88 20.30
N LEU A 164 -9.65 -5.61 19.65
CA LEU A 164 -9.41 -7.02 19.95
C LEU A 164 -8.88 -7.23 21.39
N LYS A 165 -7.99 -6.35 21.85
CA LYS A 165 -7.44 -6.40 23.21
C LYS A 165 -8.51 -6.12 24.27
N GLU A 166 -9.39 -5.15 24.04
CA GLU A 166 -10.50 -4.83 24.94
C GLU A 166 -11.48 -6.00 25.12
N ARG A 167 -11.60 -6.84 24.09
CA ARG A 167 -12.45 -8.05 24.09
C ARG A 167 -11.72 -9.32 24.50
N GLY A 168 -10.43 -9.25 24.81
CA GLY A 168 -9.62 -10.42 25.15
C GLY A 168 -9.37 -11.41 24.00
N ILE A 169 -9.56 -10.99 22.75
CA ILE A 169 -9.38 -11.85 21.57
C ILE A 169 -7.89 -11.94 21.23
N ARG A 170 -7.39 -13.17 21.10
CA ARG A 170 -5.99 -13.41 20.75
C ARG A 170 -5.74 -13.06 19.28
N PHE A 171 -4.67 -12.32 19.03
CA PHE A 171 -4.23 -12.00 17.67
C PHE A 171 -2.70 -12.04 17.53
N GLN A 172 -2.24 -12.12 16.28
CA GLN A 172 -0.83 -12.02 15.89
C GLN A 172 -0.75 -11.10 14.67
N THR A 173 0.38 -10.40 14.48
CA THR A 173 0.58 -9.55 13.29
C THR A 173 1.81 -10.00 12.51
N PRO A 174 1.71 -11.08 11.71
CA PRO A 174 2.80 -11.52 10.85
C PRO A 174 3.03 -10.52 9.71
N PHE A 175 4.19 -9.87 9.72
CA PHE A 175 4.66 -8.91 8.70
C PHE A 175 3.65 -7.80 8.39
N THR A 176 2.86 -7.90 7.32
CA THR A 176 1.84 -6.92 6.90
C THR A 176 0.40 -7.36 7.13
N SER A 177 0.18 -8.56 7.66
CA SER A 177 -1.15 -9.14 7.88
C SER A 177 -1.47 -9.26 9.36
N ILE A 178 -2.75 -9.41 9.69
CA ILE A 178 -3.20 -9.73 11.05
C ILE A 178 -3.90 -11.09 11.06
N ARG A 179 -3.49 -11.96 11.98
CA ARG A 179 -4.15 -13.23 12.28
C ARG A 179 -4.97 -13.05 13.54
N ILE A 180 -6.27 -13.27 13.45
CA ILE A 180 -7.21 -13.17 14.57
C ILE A 180 -7.72 -14.58 14.89
N HIS A 181 -7.67 -14.97 16.15
CA HIS A 181 -8.19 -16.25 16.62
C HIS A 181 -9.63 -16.07 17.09
N TRP A 182 -10.58 -16.37 16.20
CA TRP A 182 -11.99 -16.39 16.52
C TRP A 182 -12.40 -17.71 17.18
N GLU A 183 -13.63 -17.76 17.69
CA GLU A 183 -14.25 -18.99 18.20
C GLU A 183 -14.32 -20.07 17.11
N ASP A 184 -14.64 -19.68 15.87
CA ASP A 184 -14.72 -20.59 14.71
C ASP A 184 -13.35 -20.98 14.11
N GLY A 185 -12.26 -20.47 14.68
CA GLY A 185 -10.89 -20.71 14.22
C GLY A 185 -10.11 -19.45 13.82
N ALA A 186 -8.83 -19.64 13.50
CA ALA A 186 -7.93 -18.55 13.16
C ALA A 186 -8.12 -18.11 11.70
N ARG A 187 -8.32 -16.80 11.48
CA ARG A 187 -8.39 -16.18 10.15
C ARG A 187 -7.29 -15.15 9.98
N VAL A 188 -6.76 -15.03 8.76
CA VAL A 188 -5.71 -14.06 8.40
C VAL A 188 -6.30 -13.03 7.44
N TYR A 189 -6.06 -11.76 7.73
CA TYR A 189 -6.50 -10.63 6.92
C TYR A 189 -5.29 -9.90 6.36
N GLY A 190 -5.30 -9.67 5.05
CA GLY A 190 -4.17 -9.07 4.32
C GLY A 190 -4.12 -7.54 4.40
N ASN A 191 -5.24 -6.92 4.72
CA ASN A 191 -5.36 -5.47 4.89
C ASN A 191 -6.23 -5.12 6.12
N ALA A 192 -6.06 -3.91 6.63
CA ALA A 192 -6.80 -3.44 7.80
C ALA A 192 -8.29 -3.22 7.50
N TYR A 193 -8.66 -2.89 6.27
CA TYR A 193 -10.04 -2.68 5.86
C TYR A 193 -10.90 -3.95 5.98
N GLU A 194 -10.43 -5.08 5.44
CA GLU A 194 -11.08 -6.39 5.53
C GLU A 194 -11.23 -6.84 6.98
N ALA A 195 -10.17 -6.69 7.77
CA ALA A 195 -10.21 -7.00 9.20
C ALA A 195 -11.25 -6.14 9.92
N GLY A 196 -11.27 -4.82 9.68
CA GLY A 196 -12.24 -3.90 10.27
C GLY A 196 -13.68 -4.22 9.90
N ARG A 197 -13.96 -4.55 8.63
CA ARG A 197 -15.29 -5.00 8.20
C ARG A 197 -15.73 -6.28 8.89
N GLU A 198 -14.84 -7.24 9.08
CA GLU A 198 -15.18 -8.46 9.80
C GLU A 198 -15.50 -8.17 11.27
N LEU A 199 -14.75 -7.28 11.92
CA LEU A 199 -15.03 -6.83 13.28
C LEU A 199 -16.43 -6.20 13.35
N GLN A 200 -16.77 -5.29 12.43
CA GLN A 200 -18.08 -4.66 12.37
C GLN A 200 -19.21 -5.67 12.18
N LYS A 201 -19.04 -6.65 11.27
CA LYS A 201 -20.02 -7.75 11.08
C LYS A 201 -20.25 -8.55 12.35
N ARG A 202 -19.22 -8.72 13.18
CA ARG A 202 -19.29 -9.40 14.48
C ARG A 202 -19.70 -8.48 15.63
N GLY A 203 -20.18 -7.26 15.35
CA GLY A 203 -20.65 -6.30 16.36
C GLY A 203 -19.55 -5.62 17.17
N LEU A 204 -18.30 -5.64 16.69
CA LEU A 204 -17.17 -4.99 17.33
C LEU A 204 -16.95 -3.60 16.71
N SER A 205 -17.06 -2.55 17.54
CA SER A 205 -16.72 -1.20 17.12
C SER A 205 -15.19 -1.07 17.05
N ALA A 206 -14.67 -0.88 15.85
CA ALA A 206 -13.26 -0.60 15.61
C ALA A 206 -13.13 0.53 14.58
N GLU A 207 -12.19 1.44 14.84
CA GLU A 207 -11.73 2.41 13.84
C GLU A 207 -11.19 1.63 12.64
N THR A 208 -11.98 1.61 11.57
CA THR A 208 -11.62 0.95 10.32
C THR A 208 -11.00 2.02 9.43
N PRO A 209 -9.72 1.89 9.05
CA PRO A 209 -9.14 2.81 8.08
C PRO A 209 -9.96 2.75 6.79
N ALA A 210 -10.07 3.89 6.10
CA ALA A 210 -10.69 3.95 4.78
C ALA A 210 -10.10 2.85 3.89
N ALA A 211 -10.92 2.24 3.03
CA ALA A 211 -10.46 1.20 2.11
C ALA A 211 -9.18 1.71 1.45
N SER A 212 -8.07 1.05 1.74
CA SER A 212 -6.79 1.41 1.13
C SER A 212 -6.95 1.14 -0.35
N THR A 213 -7.23 2.20 -1.13
CA THR A 213 -6.35 2.71 -2.19
C THR A 213 -7.16 3.62 -3.11
N GLU A 214 -7.02 4.93 -2.91
CA GLU A 214 -7.32 5.90 -3.98
C GLU A 214 -6.67 5.45 -5.30
N GLU A 215 -5.48 4.83 -5.25
CA GLU A 215 -4.82 4.26 -6.41
C GLU A 215 -5.53 3.04 -7.07
N GLU A 216 -6.12 2.11 -6.31
CA GLU A 216 -6.87 0.97 -6.90
C GLU A 216 -8.24 1.44 -7.38
N GLU A 217 -8.87 2.40 -6.69
CA GLU A 217 -10.07 3.06 -7.18
C GLU A 217 -9.80 3.85 -8.47
N ILE A 218 -8.72 4.63 -8.52
CA ILE A 218 -8.31 5.36 -9.73
C ILE A 218 -7.98 4.38 -10.85
N THR A 219 -7.22 3.31 -10.60
CA THR A 219 -6.94 2.31 -11.64
C THR A 219 -8.17 1.52 -12.07
N ALA A 220 -9.11 1.24 -11.17
CA ALA A 220 -10.39 0.62 -11.52
C ALA A 220 -11.25 1.57 -12.39
N ARG A 221 -11.33 2.85 -12.02
CA ARG A 221 -12.03 3.89 -12.81
C ARG A 221 -11.39 4.06 -14.19
N LEU A 222 -10.07 4.08 -14.27
CA LEU A 222 -9.35 4.14 -15.55
C LEU A 222 -9.60 2.89 -16.40
N GLN A 223 -9.66 1.69 -15.80
CA GLN A 223 -9.99 0.46 -16.51
C GLN A 223 -11.44 0.45 -17.03
N GLU A 224 -12.37 1.03 -16.27
CA GLU A 224 -13.75 1.21 -16.71
C GLU A 224 -13.83 2.15 -17.92
N ILE A 225 -13.10 3.27 -17.90
CA ILE A 225 -13.02 4.20 -19.04
C ILE A 225 -12.45 3.51 -20.29
N VAL A 226 -11.38 2.73 -20.14
CA VAL A 226 -10.78 1.93 -21.24
C VAL A 226 -11.75 0.87 -21.79
N SER A 227 -12.68 0.37 -20.97
CA SER A 227 -13.64 -0.65 -21.40
C SER A 227 -14.74 -0.14 -22.34
N TRP A 228 -14.91 1.18 -22.45
CA TRP A 228 -15.83 1.79 -23.42
C TRP A 228 -15.33 1.57 -24.85
N ARG A 229 -16.07 0.75 -25.61
CA ARG A 229 -15.80 0.53 -27.03
C ARG A 229 -16.59 1.49 -27.90
N ARG A 230 -15.92 2.06 -28.90
CA ARG A 230 -16.55 2.81 -29.99
C ARG A 230 -17.60 1.95 -30.67
N ALA A 231 -18.81 2.48 -30.85
CA ALA A 231 -19.78 1.85 -31.72
C ALA A 231 -19.18 1.78 -33.14
N PRO A 232 -19.28 0.64 -33.85
CA PRO A 232 -18.74 0.54 -35.19
C PRO A 232 -19.33 1.67 -36.05
N PRO A 233 -18.52 2.32 -36.91
CA PRO A 233 -19.04 3.37 -37.76
C PRO A 233 -20.25 2.84 -38.50
N LYS A 234 -21.36 3.61 -38.49
CA LYS A 234 -22.53 3.30 -39.32
C LYS A 234 -21.99 3.17 -40.74
N ARG A 235 -21.85 1.94 -41.23
CA ARG A 235 -21.63 1.70 -42.66
C ARG A 235 -22.67 2.57 -43.35
N GLN A 236 -22.24 3.50 -44.20
CA GLN A 236 -23.10 4.06 -45.23
C GLN A 236 -23.49 2.88 -46.14
N ARG A 237 -24.39 2.03 -45.65
CA ARG A 237 -25.37 1.43 -46.53
C ARG A 237 -26.16 2.64 -46.97
N GLU A 238 -25.92 3.12 -48.20
CA GLU A 238 -27.03 3.68 -48.95
C GLU A 238 -28.17 2.69 -48.74
N SER A 239 -29.13 3.06 -47.88
CA SER A 239 -30.19 2.13 -47.55
C SER A 239 -30.84 1.79 -48.88
N SER A 240 -31.15 0.53 -49.13
CA SER A 240 -31.88 0.17 -50.36
C SER A 240 -33.19 0.96 -50.47
N ALA A 241 -33.68 1.56 -49.38
CA ALA A 241 -34.73 2.56 -49.35
C ALA A 241 -34.30 3.95 -49.88
N ALA A 242 -33.11 4.46 -49.55
CA ALA A 242 -32.54 5.69 -50.10
C ALA A 242 -32.26 5.57 -51.61
N GLN A 243 -31.77 4.41 -52.07
CA GLN A 243 -31.58 4.16 -53.51
C GLN A 243 -32.92 4.04 -54.24
N ARG A 244 -33.88 3.31 -53.67
CA ARG A 244 -35.26 3.23 -54.20
C ARG A 244 -35.98 4.59 -54.22
N ALA A 245 -35.70 5.46 -53.25
CA ALA A 245 -36.24 6.82 -53.23
C ALA A 245 -35.61 7.70 -54.33
N LYS A 246 -34.29 7.61 -54.55
CA LYS A 246 -33.59 8.27 -55.67
C LYS A 246 -34.11 7.78 -57.03
N ASP A 247 -34.33 6.47 -57.19
CA ASP A 247 -34.84 5.90 -58.45
C ASP A 247 -36.31 6.27 -58.71
N ARG A 248 -37.16 6.30 -57.68
CA ARG A 248 -38.53 6.82 -57.81
C ARG A 248 -38.55 8.28 -58.22
N LEU A 249 -37.68 9.12 -57.65
CA LEU A 249 -37.59 10.55 -58.00
C LEU A 249 -37.10 10.78 -59.44
N ARG A 250 -36.22 9.91 -59.97
CA ARG A 250 -35.82 9.94 -61.40
C ARG A 250 -36.98 9.61 -62.35
N GLY A 251 -37.92 8.76 -61.93
CA GLY A 251 -39.14 8.46 -62.69
C GLY A 251 -40.16 9.60 -62.79
N TYR A 252 -40.04 10.64 -61.94
CA TYR A 252 -40.91 11.83 -61.97
C TYR A 252 -40.28 13.03 -62.69
N GLN A 253 -39.06 12.90 -63.22
CA GLN A 253 -38.49 13.92 -64.10
C GLN A 253 -39.25 13.87 -65.44
N ARG A 254 -40.10 14.87 -65.68
CA ARG A 254 -40.72 15.09 -66.98
C ARG A 254 -39.60 15.29 -68.02
N PRO A 255 -39.68 14.66 -69.21
CA PRO A 255 -38.80 15.05 -70.29
C PRO A 255 -39.02 16.55 -70.53
N GLY A 256 -37.94 17.32 -70.48
CA GLY A 256 -37.98 18.72 -70.84
C GLY A 256 -38.55 18.84 -72.24
N ASP A 257 -39.61 19.64 -72.38
CA ASP A 257 -40.01 20.16 -73.68
C ASP A 257 -38.80 20.87 -74.30
N LYS A 258 -38.59 20.61 -75.60
CA LYS A 258 -37.61 21.29 -76.43
C LYS A 258 -37.85 22.79 -76.47
#